data_AF-K2C771-F1
#
_entry.id   AF-K2C771-F1
#
_cell.length_a   1.000
_cell.length_b   1.000
_cell.length_c   1.000
_cell.angle_alpha   90.00
_cell.angle_beta   90.00
_cell.angle_gamma   90.00
#
_symmetry.space_group_name_H-M   'P 1'
#
loop_
_entity.id
_entity.type
_entity.pdbx_description
1 polymer ?
#
loop_
_entity_poly.entity_id
_entity_poly.type
_entity_poly.pdbx_seq_one_letter_code
_entity_poly.pdbx_strand_id
1 'polypeptide(L)'
;MEEKPLVGAARELEEETGLYDLPLKPLFACGEPGRDPRGRTITVVFGCLVRDTATSPKGDDDAAEAAWFPLRNPPEMAFDHRRVLAQIEQNLIWQAKTSIIGRDVFHDLASSKDIIRLHQNITGEVRPDFIEFCEQRGFLKCRDGICQYTLPSPAGPDWQPLVW
;
A
#
# COMPACT_ATOMS: atom_id res chain seq x y z
N MET A 1 10.87 -25.87 2.77
CA MET A 1 11.15 -24.42 2.80
C MET A 1 10.73 -23.94 4.18
N GLU A 2 11.68 -23.45 4.99
CA GLU A 2 11.45 -23.08 6.40
C GLU A 2 11.35 -21.55 6.62
N GLU A 3 11.17 -20.77 5.55
CA GLU A 3 11.08 -19.31 5.66
C GLU A 3 9.69 -18.83 6.11
N LYS A 4 9.65 -17.73 6.86
CA LYS A 4 8.38 -17.06 7.21
C LYS A 4 7.77 -16.43 5.95
N PRO A 5 6.44 -16.37 5.80
CA PRO A 5 5.81 -15.76 4.62
C PRO A 5 6.29 -14.35 4.28
N LEU A 6 6.53 -13.51 5.30
CA LEU A 6 7.07 -12.15 5.10
C LEU A 6 8.50 -12.17 4.54
N VAL A 7 9.34 -13.13 4.95
CA VAL A 7 10.72 -13.28 4.45
C VAL A 7 10.68 -13.72 2.99
N GLY A 8 9.83 -14.69 2.65
CA GLY A 8 9.62 -15.10 1.26
C GLY A 8 9.11 -13.95 0.39
N ALA A 9 8.09 -13.21 0.85
CA ALA A 9 7.57 -12.05 0.12
C ALA A 9 8.61 -10.95 -0.11
N ALA A 10 9.50 -10.70 0.85
CA ALA A 10 10.59 -9.74 0.71
C ALA A 10 11.65 -10.22 -0.31
N ARG A 11 12.01 -11.52 -0.27
CA ARG A 11 12.94 -12.12 -1.23
C ARG A 11 12.40 -12.07 -2.66
N GLU A 12 11.15 -12.47 -2.88
CA GLU A 12 10.52 -12.44 -4.20
C GLU A 12 10.42 -11.01 -4.76
N LEU A 13 10.15 -10.02 -3.90
CA LEU A 13 10.14 -8.62 -4.31
C LEU A 13 11.53 -8.16 -4.78
N GLU A 14 12.59 -8.55 -4.05
CA GLU A 14 13.97 -8.21 -4.40
C GLU A 14 14.40 -8.89 -5.71
N GLU A 15 14.11 -10.19 -5.88
CA GLU A 15 14.45 -10.95 -7.10
C GLU A 15 13.78 -10.37 -8.36
N GLU A 16 12.50 -10.02 -8.27
CA GLU A 16 11.71 -9.59 -9.45
C GLU A 16 11.85 -8.09 -9.76
N THR A 17 12.23 -7.26 -8.78
CA THR A 17 12.18 -5.80 -8.93
C THR A 17 13.43 -5.05 -8.45
N GLY A 18 14.35 -5.74 -7.79
CA GLY A 18 15.52 -5.14 -7.14
C GLY A 18 15.18 -4.25 -5.95
N LEU A 19 13.92 -4.20 -5.50
CA LEU A 19 13.48 -3.40 -4.36
C LEU A 19 13.60 -4.22 -3.06
N TYR A 20 14.29 -3.66 -2.06
CA TYR A 20 14.52 -4.28 -0.77
C TYR A 20 14.37 -3.26 0.38
N ASP A 21 14.39 -3.75 1.62
CA ASP A 21 14.25 -2.94 2.85
C ASP A 21 12.97 -2.07 2.88
N LEU A 22 11.88 -2.61 2.33
CA LEU A 22 10.57 -1.96 2.34
C LEU A 22 9.71 -2.46 3.50
N PRO A 23 8.85 -1.61 4.09
CA PRO A 23 8.00 -1.98 5.22
C PRO A 23 6.79 -2.80 4.76
N LEU A 24 7.03 -4.00 4.23
CA LEU A 24 6.00 -4.94 3.80
C LEU A 24 5.12 -5.37 4.97
N LYS A 25 3.82 -5.32 4.75
CA LYS A 25 2.80 -5.72 5.73
C LYS A 25 1.90 -6.78 5.10
N PRO A 26 1.44 -7.80 5.84
CA PRO A 26 0.44 -8.73 5.34
C PRO A 26 -0.87 -7.99 5.13
N LEU A 27 -1.52 -8.24 3.98
CA LEU A 27 -2.82 -7.68 3.65
C LEU A 27 -3.91 -8.75 3.87
N PHE A 28 -3.96 -9.79 3.07
CA PHE A 28 -4.99 -10.82 3.20
C PHE A 28 -4.54 -12.09 2.51
N ALA A 29 -5.28 -13.18 2.73
CA ALA A 29 -5.05 -14.43 2.02
C ALA A 29 -6.12 -14.63 0.92
N CYS A 30 -5.69 -15.14 -0.23
CA CYS A 30 -6.56 -15.58 -1.32
C CYS A 30 -6.54 -17.10 -1.39
N GLY A 31 -7.70 -17.74 -1.21
CA GLY A 31 -7.82 -19.20 -1.18
C GLY A 31 -8.96 -19.77 -2.02
N GLU A 32 -9.53 -18.97 -2.94
CA GLU A 32 -10.65 -19.39 -3.78
C GLU A 32 -10.29 -20.63 -4.62
N PRO A 33 -11.16 -21.66 -4.68
CA PRO A 33 -10.97 -22.80 -5.56
C PRO A 33 -10.81 -22.35 -7.03
N GLY A 34 -9.84 -22.94 -7.73
CA GLY A 34 -9.61 -22.66 -9.16
C GLY A 34 -8.89 -21.34 -9.46
N ARG A 35 -8.42 -20.59 -8.44
CA ARG A 35 -7.65 -19.36 -8.67
C ARG A 35 -6.34 -19.58 -9.41
N ASP A 36 -5.75 -20.76 -9.25
CA ASP A 36 -4.62 -21.24 -10.03
C ASP A 36 -5.07 -22.51 -10.78
N PRO A 37 -5.03 -22.53 -12.12
CA PRO A 37 -5.45 -23.70 -12.90
C PRO A 37 -4.53 -24.91 -12.71
N ARG A 38 -3.35 -24.74 -12.12
CA ARG A 38 -2.37 -25.81 -11.90
C ARG A 38 -2.66 -26.64 -10.64
N GLY A 39 -3.47 -26.13 -9.70
CA GLY A 39 -3.81 -26.84 -8.48
C GLY A 39 -4.43 -25.98 -7.38
N ARG A 40 -4.67 -26.58 -6.19
CA ARG A 40 -5.16 -25.83 -5.04
C ARG A 40 -4.04 -24.96 -4.47
N THR A 41 -4.20 -23.65 -4.58
CA THR A 41 -3.20 -22.66 -4.18
C THR A 41 -3.80 -21.66 -3.20
N ILE A 42 -3.08 -21.35 -2.13
CA ILE A 42 -3.38 -20.26 -1.21
C ILE A 42 -2.24 -19.23 -1.33
N THR A 43 -2.57 -17.97 -1.59
CA THR A 43 -1.60 -16.87 -1.64
C THR A 43 -1.81 -15.97 -0.44
N VAL A 44 -0.73 -15.62 0.27
CA VAL A 44 -0.75 -14.54 1.26
C VAL A 44 -0.23 -13.29 0.56
N VAL A 45 -1.06 -12.25 0.51
CA VAL A 45 -0.76 -10.99 -0.17
C VAL A 45 -0.07 -10.05 0.80
N PHE A 46 1.05 -9.49 0.37
CA PHE A 46 1.79 -8.46 1.10
C PHE A 46 1.80 -7.16 0.28
N GLY A 47 2.02 -6.04 0.96
CA GLY A 47 2.08 -4.73 0.32
C GLY A 47 2.71 -3.68 1.22
N CYS A 48 3.14 -2.58 0.60
CA CYS A 48 3.61 -1.38 1.25
C CYS A 48 3.29 -0.16 0.38
N LEU A 49 3.29 1.02 0.97
CA LEU A 49 3.26 2.28 0.24
C LEU A 49 4.66 2.86 0.25
N VAL A 50 5.16 3.24 -0.93
CA VAL A 50 6.48 3.84 -1.10
C VAL A 50 6.35 5.21 -1.73
N ARG A 51 7.32 6.08 -1.47
CA ARG A 51 7.42 7.37 -2.16
C ARG A 51 8.02 7.15 -3.55
N ASP A 52 7.50 7.86 -4.54
CA ASP A 52 7.92 7.80 -5.95
C ASP A 52 9.44 8.01 -6.16
N THR A 53 10.11 8.67 -5.21
CA THR A 53 11.56 8.91 -5.22
C THR A 53 12.40 7.77 -4.64
N ALA A 54 11.78 6.69 -4.14
CA ALA A 54 12.50 5.65 -3.39
C ALA A 54 13.41 4.82 -4.32
N THR A 55 12.91 4.35 -5.47
CA THR A 55 13.71 3.65 -6.49
C THR A 55 12.83 3.30 -7.71
N SER A 56 13.42 3.26 -8.90
CA SER A 56 12.77 2.61 -10.06
C SER A 56 13.06 1.11 -10.00
N PRO A 57 12.05 0.25 -10.14
CA PRO A 57 12.26 -1.20 -10.17
C PRO A 57 13.16 -1.56 -11.36
N LYS A 58 14.02 -2.57 -11.15
CA LYS A 58 14.88 -3.18 -12.16
C LYS A 58 14.83 -4.69 -11.93
N GLY A 59 14.31 -5.44 -12.90
CA GLY A 59 14.36 -6.90 -12.86
C GLY A 59 15.81 -7.39 -12.94
N ASP A 60 16.11 -8.52 -12.28
CA ASP A 60 17.46 -9.07 -12.17
C ASP A 60 17.84 -10.02 -13.33
N ASP A 61 16.88 -10.44 -14.17
CA ASP A 61 17.14 -11.28 -15.37
C ASP A 61 16.13 -11.06 -16.52
N ASP A 62 16.17 -11.93 -17.56
CA ASP A 62 15.42 -11.93 -18.83
C ASP A 62 13.87 -11.76 -18.74
N ALA A 63 13.32 -11.52 -17.54
CA ALA A 63 11.95 -11.14 -17.30
C ALA A 63 11.63 -9.71 -17.79
N ALA A 64 10.45 -9.55 -18.38
CA ALA A 64 9.95 -8.26 -18.85
C ALA A 64 10.05 -7.17 -17.77
N GLU A 65 10.64 -6.02 -18.13
CA GLU A 65 10.93 -4.86 -17.27
C GLU A 65 9.90 -4.64 -16.15
N ALA A 66 10.30 -4.86 -14.90
CA ALA A 66 9.51 -4.41 -13.76
C ALA A 66 9.33 -2.89 -13.84
N ALA A 67 8.08 -2.42 -13.76
CA ALA A 67 7.73 -1.03 -13.97
C ALA A 67 6.59 -0.57 -13.05
N TRP A 68 6.52 0.74 -12.82
CA TRP A 68 5.39 1.35 -12.15
C TRP A 68 4.21 1.51 -13.12
N PHE A 69 3.04 0.99 -12.75
CA PHE A 69 1.80 1.17 -13.50
C PHE A 69 0.77 1.96 -12.70
N PRO A 70 -0.09 2.75 -13.35
CA PRO A 70 -1.22 3.38 -12.66
C PRO A 70 -2.11 2.30 -12.02
N LEU A 71 -2.41 2.44 -10.72
CA LEU A 71 -3.21 1.46 -9.95
C LEU A 71 -4.55 1.09 -10.63
N ARG A 72 -5.21 2.09 -11.25
CA ARG A 72 -6.51 1.94 -11.93
C ARG A 72 -6.41 1.52 -13.39
N ASN A 73 -5.21 1.49 -13.96
CA ASN A 73 -4.97 1.07 -15.34
C ASN A 73 -3.74 0.15 -15.44
N PRO A 74 -3.75 -1.00 -14.73
CA PRO A 74 -2.67 -1.98 -14.81
C PRO A 74 -2.77 -2.79 -16.12
N PRO A 75 -1.65 -3.40 -16.57
CA PRO A 75 -1.65 -4.31 -17.71
C PRO A 75 -2.51 -5.56 -17.45
N GLU A 76 -2.57 -6.46 -18.43
CA GLU A 76 -3.10 -7.80 -18.20
C GLU A 76 -2.30 -8.49 -17.10
N MET A 77 -2.99 -9.14 -16.17
CA MET A 77 -2.37 -9.73 -15.00
C MET A 77 -2.66 -11.23 -14.94
N ALA A 78 -1.68 -12.00 -14.47
CA ALA A 78 -1.82 -13.44 -14.31
C ALA A 78 -2.90 -13.82 -13.29
N PHE A 79 -3.53 -14.97 -13.50
CA PHE A 79 -4.47 -15.59 -12.55
C PHE A 79 -5.59 -14.62 -12.13
N ASP A 80 -5.82 -14.49 -10.83
CA ASP A 80 -6.81 -13.60 -10.23
C ASP A 80 -6.21 -12.28 -9.73
N HIS A 81 -5.00 -11.91 -10.14
CA HIS A 81 -4.29 -10.72 -9.62
C HIS A 81 -5.06 -9.41 -9.87
N ARG A 82 -5.85 -9.31 -10.94
CA ARG A 82 -6.74 -8.16 -11.17
C ARG A 82 -7.79 -7.99 -10.08
N ARG A 83 -8.34 -9.10 -9.59
CA ARG A 83 -9.30 -9.11 -8.47
C ARG A 83 -8.60 -8.74 -7.16
N VAL A 84 -7.40 -9.29 -6.94
CA VAL A 84 -6.56 -8.96 -5.77
C VAL A 84 -6.24 -7.47 -5.72
N LEU A 85 -5.81 -6.87 -6.84
CA LEU A 85 -5.49 -5.44 -6.91
C LEU A 85 -6.73 -4.57 -6.69
N ALA A 86 -7.89 -4.95 -7.21
CA ALA A 86 -9.15 -4.25 -6.98
C ALA A 86 -9.57 -4.27 -5.49
N GLN A 87 -9.37 -5.40 -4.79
CA GLN A 87 -9.57 -5.49 -3.34
C GLN A 87 -8.62 -4.54 -2.60
N ILE A 88 -7.35 -4.48 -3.02
CA ILE A 88 -6.36 -3.57 -2.44
C ILE A 88 -6.81 -2.12 -2.60
N GLU A 89 -7.20 -1.72 -3.80
CA GLU A 89 -7.68 -0.36 -4.09
C GLU A 89 -8.90 0.01 -3.23
N GLN A 90 -9.91 -0.87 -3.16
CA GLN A 90 -11.15 -0.59 -2.40
C GLN A 90 -10.88 -0.37 -0.92
N ASN A 91 -10.05 -1.21 -0.31
CA ASN A 91 -9.64 -1.07 1.08
C ASN A 91 -8.86 0.24 1.29
N LEU A 92 -8.02 0.63 0.33
CA LEU A 92 -7.17 1.82 0.41
C LEU A 92 -8.04 3.08 0.38
N ILE A 93 -9.03 3.11 -0.52
CA ILE A 93 -10.04 4.17 -0.62
C ILE A 93 -10.86 4.24 0.67
N TRP A 94 -11.38 3.12 1.15
CA TRP A 94 -12.20 3.08 2.36
C TRP A 94 -11.45 3.66 3.56
N GLN A 95 -10.18 3.29 3.70
CA GLN A 95 -9.38 3.75 4.80
C GLN A 95 -8.96 5.22 4.67
N ALA A 96 -8.62 5.68 3.46
CA ALA A 96 -8.37 7.09 3.21
C ALA A 96 -9.58 7.97 3.56
N LYS A 97 -10.80 7.45 3.39
CA LYS A 97 -12.04 8.16 3.74
C LYS A 97 -12.35 8.18 5.24
N THR A 98 -11.92 7.16 5.97
CA THR A 98 -12.28 6.96 7.39
C THR A 98 -11.16 7.29 8.37
N SER A 99 -9.92 7.36 7.89
CA SER A 99 -8.68 7.57 8.66
C SER A 99 -7.72 8.51 7.90
N ILE A 100 -6.43 8.45 8.24
CA ILE A 100 -5.33 9.07 7.49
C ILE A 100 -4.36 8.00 6.96
N ILE A 101 -3.77 8.28 5.79
CA ILE A 101 -2.71 7.48 5.17
C ILE A 101 -1.49 8.37 4.93
N GLY A 102 -0.31 7.77 4.87
CA GLY A 102 0.92 8.44 4.40
C GLY A 102 2.05 8.48 5.41
N ARG A 103 1.85 8.02 6.64
CA ARG A 103 2.93 7.93 7.63
C ARG A 103 4.11 7.08 7.13
N ASP A 104 3.81 5.92 6.54
CA ASP A 104 4.83 5.03 5.93
C ASP A 104 5.56 5.71 4.75
N VAL A 105 4.95 6.71 4.11
CA VAL A 105 5.49 7.43 2.94
C VAL A 105 6.28 8.68 3.36
N PHE A 106 5.87 9.33 4.44
CA PHE A 106 6.40 10.64 4.87
C PHE A 106 7.21 10.59 6.16
N HIS A 107 7.33 9.43 6.82
CA HIS A 107 8.09 9.25 8.06
C HIS A 107 7.72 10.28 9.14
N ASP A 108 6.45 10.26 9.54
CA ASP A 108 5.82 11.08 10.58
C ASP A 108 5.63 12.59 10.31
N LEU A 109 6.26 13.17 9.28
CA LEU A 109 6.15 14.61 8.98
C LEU A 109 5.92 14.88 7.49
N ALA A 110 4.87 15.64 7.17
CA ALA A 110 4.57 16.03 5.80
C ALA A 110 4.01 17.46 5.71
N SER A 111 4.08 18.07 4.54
CA SER A 111 3.31 19.28 4.28
C SER A 111 1.82 18.95 4.19
N SER A 112 0.95 19.85 4.64
CA SER A 112 -0.50 19.69 4.48
C SER A 112 -0.91 19.50 3.02
N LYS A 113 -0.18 20.13 2.10
CA LYS A 113 -0.39 19.99 0.64
C LYS A 113 -0.11 18.58 0.16
N ASP A 114 0.96 17.94 0.63
CA ASP A 114 1.30 16.56 0.24
C ASP A 114 0.28 15.56 0.78
N ILE A 115 -0.18 15.76 2.01
CA ILE A 115 -1.23 14.94 2.63
C ILE A 115 -2.53 15.04 1.82
N ILE A 116 -2.98 16.26 1.49
CA ILE A 116 -4.19 16.49 0.68
C ILE A 116 -4.03 15.84 -0.70
N ARG A 117 -2.86 16.01 -1.33
CA ARG A 117 -2.58 15.42 -2.65
C ARG A 117 -2.62 13.90 -2.61
N LEU A 118 -2.02 13.28 -1.58
CA LEU A 118 -2.07 11.83 -1.40
C LEU A 118 -3.52 11.35 -1.21
N HIS A 119 -4.28 12.00 -0.32
CA HIS A 119 -5.70 11.68 -0.12
C HIS A 119 -6.51 11.78 -1.41
N GLN A 120 -6.33 12.84 -2.18
CA GLN A 120 -7.01 13.04 -3.46
C GLN A 120 -6.62 11.97 -4.49
N ASN A 121 -5.33 11.61 -4.58
CA ASN A 121 -4.87 10.57 -5.50
C ASN A 121 -5.51 9.21 -5.19
N ILE A 122 -5.62 8.88 -3.89
CA ILE A 122 -6.25 7.63 -3.44
C ILE A 122 -7.76 7.67 -3.69
N THR A 123 -8.46 8.67 -3.16
CA THR A 123 -9.94 8.70 -3.15
C THR A 123 -10.57 9.18 -4.46
N GLY A 124 -9.83 9.94 -5.27
CA GLY A 124 -10.36 10.69 -6.41
C GLY A 124 -11.15 11.94 -6.01
N GLU A 125 -11.22 12.27 -4.71
CA GLU A 125 -12.06 13.34 -4.17
C GLU A 125 -11.22 14.50 -3.64
N VAL A 126 -11.64 15.73 -3.96
CA VAL A 126 -11.08 16.94 -3.35
C VAL A 126 -11.82 17.20 -2.06
N ARG A 127 -11.08 17.23 -0.94
CA ARG A 127 -11.64 17.46 0.38
C ARG A 127 -10.93 18.64 1.07
N PRO A 128 -11.47 19.87 0.95
CA PRO A 128 -10.82 21.08 1.48
C PRO A 128 -10.67 21.09 3.02
N ASP A 129 -11.58 20.44 3.74
CA ASP A 129 -11.60 20.30 5.21
C ASP A 129 -10.75 19.13 5.71
N PHE A 130 -10.02 18.40 4.85
CA PHE A 130 -9.40 17.13 5.24
C PHE A 130 -8.40 17.26 6.39
N ILE A 131 -7.58 18.30 6.38
CA ILE A 131 -6.61 18.55 7.47
C ILE A 131 -7.32 18.84 8.78
N GLU A 132 -8.34 19.69 8.76
CA GLU A 132 -9.16 20.00 9.95
C GLU A 132 -9.82 18.73 10.49
N PHE A 133 -10.40 17.91 9.61
CA PHE A 133 -10.95 16.60 9.96
C PHE A 133 -9.92 15.69 10.65
N CYS A 134 -8.70 15.63 10.13
CA CYS A 134 -7.62 14.84 10.71
C CYS A 134 -7.17 15.37 12.08
N GLU A 135 -7.07 16.70 12.26
CA GLU A 135 -6.72 17.31 13.54
C GLU A 135 -7.81 17.09 14.60
N GLN A 136 -9.09 17.27 14.24
CA GLN A 136 -10.24 17.03 15.14
C GLN A 136 -10.30 15.59 15.64
N ARG A 137 -9.84 14.63 14.83
CA ARG A 137 -9.75 13.20 15.20
C ARG A 137 -8.43 12.81 15.87
N GLY A 138 -7.51 13.75 16.03
CA GLY A 138 -6.20 13.49 16.64
C GLY A 138 -5.30 12.61 15.77
N PHE A 139 -5.49 12.61 14.45
CA PHE A 139 -4.62 11.92 13.50
C PHE A 139 -3.41 12.76 13.09
N LEU A 140 -3.56 14.09 13.12
CA LEU A 140 -2.50 15.05 12.84
C LEU A 140 -2.41 16.11 13.94
N LYS A 141 -1.24 16.72 14.03
CA LYS A 141 -1.03 18.06 14.59
C LYS A 141 -0.33 18.92 13.56
N CYS A 142 -0.95 20.00 13.13
CA CYS A 142 -0.40 20.87 12.11
C CYS A 142 -0.02 22.24 12.66
N ARG A 143 1.09 22.79 12.16
CA ARG A 143 1.56 24.15 12.45
C ARG A 143 2.30 24.70 11.24
N ASP A 144 1.97 25.92 10.83
CA ASP A 144 2.63 26.63 9.72
C ASP A 144 2.69 25.82 8.41
N GLY A 145 1.67 25.00 8.15
CA GLY A 145 1.56 24.16 6.95
C GLY A 145 2.30 22.82 7.00
N ILE A 146 2.96 22.51 8.11
CA ILE A 146 3.61 21.20 8.37
C ILE A 146 2.77 20.42 9.37
N CYS A 147 2.55 19.15 9.09
CA CYS A 147 1.70 18.25 9.87
C CYS A 147 2.51 17.05 10.37
N GLN A 148 2.38 16.76 11.67
CA GLN A 148 2.92 15.57 12.31
C GLN A 148 1.82 14.51 12.46
N TYR A 149 2.09 13.27 12.06
CA TYR A 149 1.21 12.13 12.28
C TYR A 149 1.17 11.76 13.77
N THR A 150 -0.02 11.62 14.35
CA THR A 150 -0.22 11.40 15.80
C THR A 150 -0.96 10.11 16.15
N LEU A 151 -1.12 9.19 15.19
CA LEU A 151 -1.81 7.91 15.39
C LEU A 151 -1.25 7.13 16.61
N PRO A 152 -2.11 6.50 17.43
CA PRO A 152 -1.69 5.80 18.64
C PRO A 152 -0.81 4.57 18.34
N SER A 153 0.24 4.40 19.15
CA SER A 153 1.02 3.16 19.27
C SER A 153 0.27 2.17 20.19
N PRO A 154 0.23 0.84 19.92
CA PRO A 154 1.11 0.11 19.03
C PRO A 154 0.68 0.10 17.56
N ALA A 155 1.71 0.28 16.72
CA ALA A 155 1.69 0.35 15.28
C ALA A 155 1.15 -0.93 14.61
N GLY A 156 -0.16 -0.99 14.43
CA GLY A 156 -0.70 -1.72 13.28
C GLY A 156 -0.32 -1.01 11.98
N PRO A 157 -0.51 -1.63 10.82
CA PRO A 157 -0.43 -0.91 9.56
C PRO A 157 -1.37 0.31 9.58
N ASP A 158 -0.92 1.46 9.07
CA ASP A 158 -1.82 2.55 8.66
C ASP A 158 -2.66 2.15 7.42
N TRP A 159 -2.54 0.89 7.00
CA TRP A 159 -3.32 0.12 6.03
C TRP A 159 -3.86 -1.17 6.68
N GLN A 160 -5.01 -1.10 7.35
CA GLN A 160 -5.61 -2.33 7.88
C GLN A 160 -6.46 -2.99 6.79
N PRO A 161 -6.11 -4.21 6.35
CA PRO A 161 -7.08 -5.07 5.71
C PRO A 161 -8.19 -5.30 6.75
N LEU A 162 -9.41 -4.88 6.45
CA LEU A 162 -10.57 -5.29 7.23
C LEU A 162 -10.62 -6.82 7.15
N VAL A 163 -10.17 -7.47 8.22
CA VAL A 163 -10.46 -8.87 8.47
C VAL A 163 -11.85 -8.84 9.12
N TRP A 164 -12.84 -9.34 8.38
CA TRP A 164 -14.25 -9.58 8.72
C TRP A 164 -15.11 -8.37 9.16
#